data_AF-A0A2I0TJZ9-F1
#
_entry.id   AF-A0A2I0TJZ9-F1
#
_cell.length_a   1.000
_cell.length_b   1.000
_cell.length_c   1.000
_cell.angle_alpha   90.00
_cell.angle_beta   90.00
_cell.angle_gamma   90.00
#
_symmetry.space_group_name_H-M   'P 1'
#
loop_
_entity.id
_entity.type
_entity.pdbx_description
1 polymer ?
#
loop_
_entity_poly.entity_id
_entity_poly.type
_entity_poly.pdbx_seq_one_letter_code
_entity_poly.pdbx_strand_id
1 'polypeptide(L)'
;MDTKSVADVVVWGTLFPVLQDETSLPIELQALRSWFQSMTHSEACRKAADSVLMPTALLEFKSYLQKQPPPCLVMERAPSNEPELLQRPGPVVLRRSPSPGSLRNPCKLPVEGMRNVLITSALPYVNNVPHLGNIIGCVLSADTFARYCRLRNWNTLYVCGTDEYGTATETKAVEEGLTPQEICNKYNAIHADIYRWFDISFDYFGRTTTPHQTTIAQDIFQRLLAHGFLLQDTVEQLRCENCQRFLADRFVEGTCPFCSYEEARGDQCDKCGKLINAVELKNPQCKLCRGIPVVKPTQHLFLDLPKLEERLEPWLEQSWATGDWTANARYITRSWIRDGLKPRCITRDLKWGTPVPLDGFRDKAKQPSPAPATPVAPGDSQLIQELTEEVAKQGNHVRQLKANKAEKAQIDAEVAKLLELKKQLAVAEGKSPEVPVPKGKRKK
;
A
#
# COMPACT_ATOMS: atom_id res chain seq x y z
N MET A 1 1.51 -43.51 -11.63
CA MET A 1 1.25 -43.01 -10.27
C MET A 1 1.22 -41.52 -10.36
N ASP A 2 0.04 -40.91 -10.34
CA ASP A 2 -0.08 -39.44 -10.35
C ASP A 2 0.50 -38.89 -9.04
N THR A 3 1.65 -38.24 -9.15
CA THR A 3 2.26 -37.53 -8.03
C THR A 3 1.39 -36.34 -7.69
N LYS A 4 0.68 -36.42 -6.56
CA LYS A 4 -0.10 -35.31 -5.99
C LYS A 4 0.81 -34.09 -5.84
N SER A 5 0.42 -32.98 -6.45
CA SER A 5 1.19 -31.75 -6.38
C SER A 5 0.97 -31.05 -5.04
N VAL A 6 1.86 -30.10 -4.70
CA VAL A 6 1.64 -29.20 -3.56
C VAL A 6 0.33 -28.42 -3.71
N ALA A 7 -0.03 -28.05 -4.94
CA ALA A 7 -1.29 -27.38 -5.23
C ALA A 7 -2.50 -28.25 -4.86
N ASP A 8 -2.46 -29.55 -5.15
CA ASP A 8 -3.54 -30.47 -4.78
C ASP A 8 -3.76 -30.51 -3.27
N VAL A 9 -2.68 -30.56 -2.49
CA VAL A 9 -2.74 -30.57 -1.02
C VAL A 9 -3.32 -29.25 -0.49
N VAL A 10 -2.91 -28.12 -1.05
CA VAL A 10 -3.40 -26.78 -0.66
C VAL A 10 -4.90 -26.63 -0.98
N VAL A 11 -5.31 -27.02 -2.19
CA VAL A 11 -6.71 -26.94 -2.61
C VAL A 11 -7.56 -27.89 -1.77
N TRP A 12 -7.08 -29.12 -1.52
CA TRP A 12 -7.78 -30.07 -0.65
C TRP A 12 -7.95 -29.52 0.77
N GLY A 13 -6.89 -28.98 1.39
CA GLY A 13 -6.96 -28.42 2.73
C GLY A 13 -7.92 -27.24 2.85
N THR A 14 -8.01 -26.43 1.79
CA THR A 14 -8.92 -25.28 1.71
C THR A 14 -10.37 -25.72 1.56
N LEU A 15 -10.63 -26.79 0.80
CA LEU A 15 -11.97 -27.33 0.57
C LEU A 15 -12.44 -28.26 1.68
N PHE A 16 -11.52 -28.81 2.48
CA PHE A 16 -11.82 -29.80 3.51
C PHE A 16 -12.94 -29.39 4.49
N PRO A 17 -12.98 -28.14 5.00
CA PRO A 17 -14.07 -27.67 5.85
C PRO A 17 -15.46 -27.72 5.23
N VAL A 18 -15.53 -27.60 3.90
CA VAL A 18 -16.79 -27.50 3.16
C VAL A 18 -17.23 -28.87 2.64
N LEU A 19 -16.28 -29.66 2.12
CA LEU A 19 -16.56 -30.89 1.36
C LEU A 19 -16.50 -32.18 2.18
N GLN A 20 -16.35 -32.09 3.50
CA GLN A 20 -16.38 -33.27 4.38
C GLN A 20 -17.75 -33.97 4.38
N ASP A 21 -18.83 -33.22 4.17
CA ASP A 21 -20.19 -33.77 4.08
C ASP A 21 -20.53 -34.08 2.62
N GLU A 22 -20.86 -35.34 2.33
CA GLU A 22 -21.17 -35.80 0.97
C GLU A 22 -22.43 -35.14 0.37
N THR A 23 -23.24 -34.46 1.17
CA THR A 23 -24.42 -33.73 0.70
C THR A 23 -24.11 -32.32 0.19
N SER A 24 -22.89 -31.81 0.44
CA SER A 24 -22.52 -30.40 0.19
C SER A 24 -22.33 -30.02 -1.28
N LEU A 25 -22.12 -30.98 -2.19
CA LEU A 25 -21.87 -30.73 -3.61
C LEU A 25 -23.03 -31.20 -4.50
N PRO A 26 -23.49 -30.40 -5.47
CA PRO A 26 -24.40 -30.85 -6.52
C PRO A 26 -23.86 -32.09 -7.25
N ILE A 27 -24.76 -32.95 -7.71
CA ILE A 27 -24.44 -34.20 -8.44
C ILE A 27 -23.59 -33.91 -9.69
N GLU A 28 -23.77 -32.74 -10.28
CA GLU A 28 -23.04 -32.24 -11.47
C GLU A 28 -21.52 -32.11 -11.25
N LEU A 29 -21.05 -32.06 -9.99
CA LEU A 29 -19.62 -31.91 -9.64
C LEU A 29 -18.99 -33.24 -9.19
N GLN A 30 -19.40 -34.37 -9.79
CA GLN A 30 -18.92 -35.71 -9.42
C GLN A 30 -17.40 -35.87 -9.53
N ALA A 31 -16.77 -35.28 -10.56
CA ALA A 31 -15.32 -35.34 -10.73
C ALA A 31 -14.56 -34.67 -9.56
N LEU A 32 -15.05 -33.52 -9.08
CA LEU A 32 -14.49 -32.82 -7.92
C LEU A 32 -14.65 -33.68 -6.65
N ARG A 33 -15.82 -34.30 -6.48
CA ARG A 33 -16.10 -35.20 -5.35
C ARG A 33 -15.13 -36.39 -5.32
N SER A 34 -14.94 -37.06 -6.46
CA SER A 34 -14.02 -38.19 -6.58
C SER A 34 -12.55 -37.79 -6.34
N TRP A 35 -12.12 -36.65 -6.88
CA TRP A 35 -10.77 -36.12 -6.62
C TRP A 35 -10.59 -35.79 -5.13
N PHE A 36 -11.56 -35.11 -4.52
CA PHE A 36 -11.50 -34.72 -3.11
C PHE A 36 -11.44 -35.94 -2.19
N GLN A 37 -12.26 -36.96 -2.44
CA GLN A 37 -12.20 -38.24 -1.72
C GLN A 37 -10.82 -38.91 -1.89
N SER A 38 -10.27 -38.97 -3.12
CA SER A 38 -8.93 -39.51 -3.37
C SER A 38 -7.83 -38.76 -2.59
N MET A 39 -7.97 -37.44 -2.45
CA MET A 39 -7.09 -36.62 -1.61
C MET A 39 -7.23 -36.98 -0.13
N THR A 40 -8.45 -37.01 0.40
CA THR A 40 -8.75 -37.35 1.79
C THR A 40 -8.24 -38.75 2.18
N HIS A 41 -8.23 -39.72 1.27
CA HIS A 41 -7.72 -41.07 1.55
C HIS A 41 -6.20 -41.18 1.63
N SER A 42 -5.45 -40.16 1.19
CA SER A 42 -3.99 -40.21 1.33
C SER A 42 -3.54 -40.00 2.77
N GLU A 43 -2.49 -40.72 3.15
CA GLU A 43 -1.97 -40.71 4.52
C GLU A 43 -1.58 -39.32 5.00
N ALA A 44 -0.93 -38.51 4.15
CA ALA A 44 -0.55 -37.14 4.48
C ALA A 44 -1.76 -36.24 4.77
N CYS A 45 -2.80 -36.31 3.94
CA CYS A 45 -4.03 -35.56 4.14
C CYS A 45 -4.80 -36.02 5.38
N ARG A 46 -4.90 -37.33 5.65
CA ARG A 46 -5.53 -37.83 6.89
C ARG A 46 -4.81 -37.33 8.13
N LYS A 47 -3.48 -37.47 8.17
CA LYS A 47 -2.66 -36.94 9.27
C LYS A 47 -2.86 -35.43 9.45
N ALA A 48 -2.93 -34.66 8.36
CA ALA A 48 -3.17 -33.22 8.41
C ALA A 48 -4.59 -32.86 8.87
N ALA A 49 -5.61 -33.63 8.48
CA ALA A 49 -6.98 -33.46 8.96
C ALA A 49 -7.04 -33.60 10.48
N ASP A 50 -6.39 -34.63 11.02
CA ASP A 50 -6.44 -34.96 12.45
C ASP A 50 -5.59 -34.02 13.32
N SER A 51 -4.49 -33.48 12.78
CA SER A 51 -3.50 -32.71 13.56
C SER A 51 -3.51 -31.20 13.32
N VAL A 52 -3.98 -30.73 12.15
CA VAL A 52 -3.92 -29.31 11.75
C VAL A 52 -5.30 -28.73 11.52
N LEU A 53 -6.18 -29.44 10.81
CA LEU A 53 -7.53 -28.99 10.49
C LEU A 53 -8.50 -29.39 11.62
N MET A 54 -8.26 -28.87 12.82
CA MET A 54 -9.00 -29.19 14.04
C MET A 54 -10.54 -29.07 13.84
N PRO A 55 -11.34 -30.06 14.30
CA PRO A 55 -12.80 -30.05 14.16
C PRO A 55 -13.48 -28.78 14.70
N THR A 56 -12.92 -28.17 15.75
CA THR A 56 -13.45 -26.96 16.38
C THR A 56 -13.40 -25.74 15.45
N ALA A 57 -12.27 -25.52 14.77
CA ALA A 57 -12.13 -24.40 13.82
C ALA A 57 -13.08 -24.57 12.62
N LEU A 58 -13.33 -25.82 12.23
CA LEU A 58 -14.29 -26.20 11.18
C LEU A 58 -15.73 -25.84 11.57
N LEU A 59 -16.12 -26.13 12.82
CA LEU A 59 -17.43 -25.82 13.38
C LEU A 59 -17.66 -24.30 13.46
N GLU A 60 -16.66 -23.56 13.90
CA GLU A 60 -16.69 -22.09 13.94
C GLU A 60 -16.86 -21.50 12.53
N PHE A 61 -16.13 -22.04 11.54
CA PHE A 61 -16.25 -21.62 10.14
C PHE A 61 -17.64 -21.90 9.56
N LYS A 62 -18.20 -23.09 9.79
CA LYS A 62 -19.57 -23.43 9.35
C LYS A 62 -20.62 -22.52 10.00
N SER A 63 -20.50 -22.27 11.30
CA SER A 63 -21.38 -21.32 12.01
C SER A 63 -21.27 -19.91 11.44
N TYR A 64 -20.06 -19.47 11.11
CA TYR A 64 -19.83 -18.17 10.47
C TYR A 64 -20.53 -18.07 9.12
N LEU A 65 -20.39 -19.08 8.25
CA LEU A 65 -21.03 -19.10 6.93
C LEU A 65 -22.56 -19.06 7.03
N GLN A 66 -23.15 -19.77 7.99
CA GLN A 66 -24.60 -19.79 8.22
C GLN A 66 -25.17 -18.43 8.68
N LYS A 67 -24.35 -17.58 9.33
CA LYS A 67 -24.75 -16.22 9.72
C LYS A 67 -24.78 -15.24 8.56
N GLN A 68 -24.11 -15.54 7.45
CA GLN A 68 -24.09 -14.66 6.29
C GLN A 68 -25.39 -14.85 5.49
N PRO A 69 -25.95 -13.78 4.89
CA PRO A 69 -27.11 -13.91 4.01
C PRO A 69 -26.83 -14.95 2.90
N PRO A 70 -27.81 -15.52 2.21
CA PRO A 70 -27.55 -16.36 1.04
C PRO A 70 -26.92 -15.54 -0.11
N PRO A 71 -26.16 -16.15 -1.03
CA PRO A 71 -25.71 -15.46 -2.25
C PRO A 71 -26.94 -14.98 -3.02
N CYS A 72 -26.96 -13.71 -3.43
CA CYS A 72 -28.00 -13.22 -4.32
C CYS A 72 -27.68 -13.74 -5.73
N LEU A 73 -28.13 -14.95 -6.04
CA LEU A 73 -28.02 -15.53 -7.37
C LEU A 73 -29.04 -14.83 -8.27
N VAL A 74 -28.65 -13.71 -8.88
CA VAL A 74 -29.35 -13.24 -10.07
C VAL A 74 -28.96 -14.19 -11.20
N MET A 75 -29.74 -15.25 -11.39
CA MET A 75 -29.68 -16.03 -12.62
C MET A 75 -30.22 -15.12 -13.74
N GLU A 76 -29.32 -14.54 -14.53
CA GLU A 76 -29.71 -14.03 -15.84
C GLU A 76 -30.20 -15.23 -16.68
N ARG A 77 -31.53 -15.42 -16.73
CA ARG A 77 -32.14 -16.28 -17.74
C ARG A 77 -32.06 -15.54 -19.07
N ALA A 78 -31.13 -15.93 -19.92
CA ALA A 78 -31.15 -15.55 -21.32
C ALA A 78 -32.44 -16.10 -21.96
N PRO A 79 -33.24 -15.29 -22.68
CA PRO A 79 -34.38 -15.82 -23.42
C PRO A 79 -33.83 -16.49 -24.68
N SER A 80 -33.96 -17.80 -24.79
CA SER A 80 -33.70 -18.51 -26.05
C SER A 80 -34.86 -19.45 -26.35
N ASN A 81 -35.71 -19.00 -27.27
CA ASN A 81 -36.50 -19.88 -28.12
C ASN A 81 -35.56 -20.37 -29.22
N GLU A 82 -35.23 -21.66 -29.24
CA GLU A 82 -35.00 -22.52 -30.43
C GLU A 82 -34.56 -23.94 -29.96
N PRO A 83 -34.86 -25.02 -30.71
CA PRO A 83 -34.86 -26.38 -30.18
C PRO A 83 -33.47 -27.05 -30.18
N GLU A 84 -33.23 -27.82 -29.11
CA GLU A 84 -32.03 -28.61 -28.83
C GLU A 84 -31.70 -29.65 -29.92
N LEU A 85 -30.48 -29.58 -30.46
CA LEU A 85 -29.84 -30.69 -31.16
C LEU A 85 -28.72 -31.26 -30.27
N LEU A 86 -28.91 -32.50 -29.82
CA LEU A 86 -27.98 -33.28 -28.98
C LEU A 86 -26.57 -33.37 -29.60
N GLN A 87 -25.57 -32.78 -28.95
CA GLN A 87 -24.15 -33.09 -29.17
C GLN A 87 -23.48 -33.48 -27.86
N ARG A 88 -22.66 -34.55 -27.94
CA ARG A 88 -21.98 -35.24 -26.84
C ARG A 88 -21.00 -34.32 -26.08
N PRO A 89 -20.74 -34.54 -24.77
CA PRO A 89 -19.87 -33.67 -23.99
C PRO A 89 -18.40 -33.88 -24.35
N GLY A 90 -17.79 -32.86 -24.96
CA GLY A 90 -16.33 -32.70 -25.02
C GLY A 90 -15.76 -32.21 -23.68
N PRO A 91 -14.42 -32.18 -23.51
CA PRO A 91 -13.79 -31.82 -22.24
C PRO A 91 -14.20 -30.41 -21.81
N VAL A 92 -14.62 -30.29 -20.55
CA VAL A 92 -14.95 -29.01 -19.91
C VAL A 92 -13.69 -28.16 -19.89
N VAL A 93 -13.54 -27.29 -20.89
CA VAL A 93 -12.62 -26.17 -20.83
C VAL A 93 -13.19 -25.24 -19.77
N LEU A 94 -12.57 -25.22 -18.58
CA LEU A 94 -12.72 -24.12 -17.62
C LEU A 94 -12.58 -22.83 -18.43
N ARG A 95 -13.69 -22.14 -18.68
CA ARG A 95 -13.66 -20.80 -19.26
C ARG A 95 -12.70 -20.01 -18.38
N ARG A 96 -11.55 -19.64 -18.95
CA ARG A 96 -10.67 -18.66 -18.32
C ARG A 96 -11.58 -17.52 -17.87
N SER A 97 -11.53 -17.21 -16.57
CA SER A 97 -12.01 -15.94 -16.04
C SER A 97 -11.61 -14.87 -17.04
N PRO A 98 -12.51 -13.94 -17.41
CA PRO A 98 -12.19 -12.94 -18.41
C PRO A 98 -10.82 -12.35 -18.07
N SER A 99 -9.91 -12.40 -19.04
CA SER A 99 -8.60 -11.75 -18.95
C SER A 99 -8.79 -10.34 -18.36
N PRO A 100 -7.88 -9.83 -17.53
CA PRO A 100 -7.96 -8.48 -16.96
C PRO A 100 -7.74 -7.45 -18.09
N GLY A 101 -8.71 -7.37 -18.99
CA GLY A 101 -8.84 -6.40 -20.05
C GLY A 101 -9.75 -5.30 -19.55
N SER A 102 -9.13 -4.22 -19.10
CA SER A 102 -9.70 -2.88 -19.07
C SER A 102 -11.14 -2.77 -18.52
N LEU A 103 -11.30 -2.95 -17.21
CA LEU A 103 -12.38 -2.28 -16.48
C LEU A 103 -11.74 -1.35 -15.47
N ARG A 104 -11.38 -0.14 -15.93
CA ARG A 104 -11.42 1.04 -15.05
C ARG A 104 -12.89 1.20 -14.67
N ASN A 105 -13.36 0.41 -13.71
CA ASN A 105 -14.72 0.57 -13.20
C ASN A 105 -14.79 1.95 -12.53
N PRO A 106 -15.80 2.76 -12.85
CA PRO A 106 -16.02 4.04 -12.20
C PRO A 106 -16.15 3.82 -10.70
N CYS A 107 -15.77 4.84 -9.92
CA CYS A 107 -15.84 4.87 -8.45
C CYS A 107 -17.05 4.08 -7.93
N LYS A 108 -16.79 2.93 -7.27
CA LYS A 108 -17.86 2.10 -6.71
C LYS A 108 -18.44 2.81 -5.50
N LEU A 109 -19.62 3.40 -5.67
CA LEU A 109 -20.35 4.08 -4.61
C LEU A 109 -21.28 3.11 -3.87
N PRO A 110 -21.58 3.33 -2.59
CA PRO A 110 -22.60 2.58 -1.88
C PRO A 110 -23.95 2.61 -2.61
N VAL A 111 -24.64 1.46 -2.65
CA VAL A 111 -25.98 1.31 -3.23
C VAL A 111 -26.97 1.07 -2.08
N GLU A 112 -28.04 1.86 -2.05
CA GLU A 112 -29.08 1.74 -1.05
C GLU A 112 -29.81 0.38 -1.14
N GLY A 113 -30.15 -0.19 0.01
CA GLY A 113 -30.79 -1.52 0.09
C GLY A 113 -29.85 -2.71 -0.17
N MET A 114 -28.59 -2.48 -0.58
CA MET A 114 -27.58 -3.52 -0.75
C MET A 114 -26.55 -3.52 0.38
N ARG A 115 -25.89 -4.68 0.59
CA ARG A 115 -24.73 -4.74 1.49
C ARG A 115 -23.53 -4.08 0.81
N ASN A 116 -23.07 -2.99 1.40
CA ASN A 116 -21.89 -2.23 0.97
C ASN A 116 -20.71 -2.57 1.88
N VAL A 117 -19.60 -3.01 1.30
CA VAL A 117 -18.43 -3.54 2.02
C VAL A 117 -17.20 -2.73 1.64
N LEU A 118 -16.70 -1.94 2.58
CA LEU A 118 -15.40 -1.29 2.47
C LEU A 118 -14.34 -2.21 3.10
N ILE A 119 -13.31 -2.54 2.33
CA ILE A 119 -12.19 -3.36 2.77
C ILE A 119 -10.94 -2.51 2.65
N THR A 120 -10.16 -2.45 3.73
CA THR A 120 -8.84 -1.81 3.74
C THR A 120 -7.80 -2.83 4.15
N SER A 121 -6.66 -2.85 3.46
CA SER A 121 -5.46 -3.49 4.00
C SER A 121 -4.59 -2.46 4.70
N ALA A 122 -3.81 -2.89 5.70
CA ALA A 122 -2.85 -2.00 6.34
C ALA A 122 -1.86 -1.49 5.28
N LEU A 123 -1.59 -0.18 5.30
CA LEU A 123 -0.70 0.44 4.33
C LEU A 123 0.74 -0.03 4.59
N PRO A 124 1.39 -0.76 3.66
CA PRO A 124 2.80 -1.08 3.79
C PRO A 124 3.66 0.18 3.80
N TYR A 125 4.64 0.23 4.70
CA TYR A 125 5.69 1.24 4.68
C TYR A 125 6.49 1.15 3.38
N VAL A 126 6.57 2.27 2.65
CA VAL A 126 7.15 2.33 1.30
C VAL A 126 8.65 2.06 1.28
N ASN A 127 9.37 2.28 2.38
CA ASN A 127 10.84 2.27 2.38
C ASN A 127 11.45 0.85 2.42
N ASN A 128 10.65 -0.21 2.36
CA ASN A 128 11.09 -1.60 2.45
C ASN A 128 10.38 -2.49 1.41
N VAL A 129 11.07 -3.51 0.89
CA VAL A 129 10.41 -4.53 0.06
C VAL A 129 9.58 -5.46 0.96
N PRO A 130 8.29 -5.71 0.66
CA PRO A 130 7.46 -6.57 1.49
C PRO A 130 7.90 -8.04 1.38
N HIS A 131 7.99 -8.72 2.51
CA HIS A 131 8.23 -10.17 2.59
C HIS A 131 6.92 -10.95 2.73
N LEU A 132 6.98 -12.29 2.64
CA LEU A 132 5.81 -13.17 2.68
C LEU A 132 4.93 -12.95 3.93
N GLY A 133 5.55 -12.74 5.10
CA GLY A 133 4.85 -12.37 6.33
C GLY A 133 3.97 -11.11 6.22
N ASN A 134 4.43 -10.06 5.53
CA ASN A 134 3.61 -8.86 5.31
C ASN A 134 2.44 -9.16 4.36
N ILE A 135 2.70 -9.97 3.32
CA ILE A 135 1.71 -10.32 2.30
C ILE A 135 0.56 -11.11 2.92
N ILE A 136 0.87 -12.19 3.65
CA ILE A 136 -0.15 -13.04 4.27
C ILE A 136 -0.91 -12.30 5.38
N GLY A 137 -0.21 -11.50 6.20
CA GLY A 137 -0.82 -10.79 7.34
C GLY A 137 -1.75 -9.65 6.94
N CYS A 138 -1.68 -9.16 5.70
CA CYS A 138 -2.43 -7.98 5.28
C CYS A 138 -3.11 -8.18 3.91
N VAL A 139 -2.36 -8.03 2.81
CA VAL A 139 -2.96 -7.85 1.48
C VAL A 139 -3.59 -9.12 0.91
N LEU A 140 -3.02 -10.29 1.18
CA LEU A 140 -3.52 -11.57 0.67
C LEU A 140 -4.77 -12.05 1.44
N SER A 141 -4.78 -11.86 2.76
CA SER A 141 -5.95 -12.12 3.59
C SER A 141 -7.13 -11.24 3.19
N ALA A 142 -6.90 -9.93 3.01
CA ALA A 142 -7.93 -8.98 2.59
C ALA A 142 -8.41 -9.25 1.14
N ASP A 143 -7.51 -9.66 0.24
CA ASP A 143 -7.88 -10.02 -1.14
C ASP A 143 -8.82 -11.23 -1.20
N THR A 144 -8.52 -12.26 -0.41
CA THR A 144 -9.34 -13.47 -0.32
C THR A 144 -10.77 -13.12 0.11
N PHE A 145 -10.90 -12.26 1.13
CA PHE A 145 -12.21 -11.78 1.59
C PHE A 145 -12.89 -10.88 0.55
N ALA A 146 -12.16 -9.98 -0.10
CA ALA A 146 -12.70 -9.11 -1.15
C ALA A 146 -13.28 -9.91 -2.32
N ARG A 147 -12.57 -10.94 -2.78
CA ARG A 147 -13.04 -11.85 -3.84
C ARG A 147 -14.29 -12.61 -3.40
N TYR A 148 -14.31 -13.12 -2.17
CA TYR A 148 -15.51 -13.73 -1.60
C TYR A 148 -16.70 -12.76 -1.61
N CYS A 149 -16.54 -11.54 -1.07
CA CYS A 149 -17.61 -10.53 -1.06
C CYS A 149 -18.16 -10.22 -2.46
N ARG A 150 -17.29 -10.14 -3.47
CA ARG A 150 -17.70 -9.95 -4.86
C ARG A 150 -18.49 -11.15 -5.41
N LEU A 151 -18.06 -12.39 -5.13
CA LEU A 151 -18.81 -13.60 -5.49
C LEU A 151 -20.18 -13.68 -4.79
N ARG A 152 -20.30 -13.07 -3.60
CA ARG A 152 -21.56 -12.93 -2.86
C ARG A 152 -22.48 -11.83 -3.41
N ASN A 153 -22.06 -11.14 -4.48
CA ASN A 153 -22.73 -9.99 -5.07
C ASN A 153 -22.89 -8.81 -4.10
N TRP A 154 -21.97 -8.67 -3.14
CA TRP A 154 -21.92 -7.50 -2.25
C TRP A 154 -21.16 -6.37 -2.94
N ASN A 155 -21.66 -5.14 -2.78
CA ASN A 155 -20.99 -3.98 -3.34
C ASN A 155 -19.68 -3.72 -2.59
N THR A 156 -18.57 -4.15 -3.19
CA THR A 156 -17.28 -4.27 -2.50
C THR A 156 -16.27 -3.30 -3.08
N LEU A 157 -15.69 -2.48 -2.21
CA LEU A 157 -14.58 -1.56 -2.49
C LEU A 157 -13.37 -1.96 -1.64
N TYR A 158 -12.33 -2.49 -2.28
CA TYR A 158 -11.08 -2.88 -1.64
C TYR A 158 -9.95 -1.90 -1.97
N VAL A 159 -9.48 -1.16 -0.97
CA VAL A 159 -8.44 -0.13 -1.13
C VAL A 159 -7.21 -0.39 -0.27
N CYS A 160 -6.06 -0.02 -0.79
CA CYS A 160 -4.79 0.01 -0.07
C CYS A 160 -3.90 1.10 -0.69
N GLY A 161 -2.65 1.17 -0.28
CA GLY A 161 -1.65 2.10 -0.81
C GLY A 161 -0.37 2.01 0.00
N THR A 162 0.62 2.81 -0.35
CA THR A 162 1.87 2.89 0.42
C THR A 162 1.80 3.99 1.48
N ASP A 163 2.29 3.69 2.68
CA ASP A 163 2.58 4.68 3.70
C ASP A 163 3.99 5.25 3.50
N GLU A 164 4.04 6.56 3.23
CA GLU A 164 5.22 7.20 2.65
C GLU A 164 5.86 8.24 3.55
N TYR A 165 5.20 8.65 4.64
CA TYR A 165 5.72 9.68 5.54
C TYR A 165 6.59 9.14 6.67
N GLY A 166 7.32 10.05 7.31
CA GLY A 166 8.06 9.76 8.53
C GLY A 166 9.58 9.70 8.35
N THR A 167 10.27 9.60 9.49
CA THR A 167 11.73 9.67 9.55
C THR A 167 12.41 8.54 8.78
N ALA A 168 11.81 7.34 8.75
CA ALA A 168 12.40 6.19 8.07
C ALA A 168 12.56 6.44 6.55
N THR A 169 11.59 7.11 5.93
CA THR A 169 11.67 7.54 4.53
C THR A 169 12.81 8.55 4.33
N GLU A 170 12.94 9.55 5.21
CA GLU A 170 14.05 10.53 5.14
C GLU A 170 15.42 9.86 5.31
N THR A 171 15.55 8.93 6.27
CA THR A 171 16.79 8.16 6.48
C THR A 171 17.16 7.38 5.22
N LYS A 172 16.20 6.61 4.69
CA LYS A 172 16.44 5.74 3.54
C LYS A 172 16.74 6.54 2.27
N ALA A 173 16.09 7.70 2.10
CA ALA A 173 16.38 8.63 1.03
C ALA A 173 17.85 9.10 1.08
N VAL A 174 18.35 9.49 2.25
CA VAL A 174 19.75 9.89 2.44
C VAL A 174 20.72 8.72 2.17
N GLU A 175 20.41 7.51 2.66
CA GLU A 175 21.22 6.31 2.41
C GLU A 175 21.35 5.97 0.91
N GLU A 176 20.29 6.17 0.14
CA GLU A 176 20.27 5.90 -1.30
C GLU A 176 20.69 7.10 -2.17
N GLY A 177 21.00 8.26 -1.56
CA GLY A 177 21.33 9.48 -2.29
C GLY A 177 20.16 10.04 -3.11
N LEU A 178 18.92 9.81 -2.65
CA LEU A 178 17.68 10.24 -3.29
C LEU A 178 16.94 11.26 -2.41
N THR A 179 15.98 11.98 -2.99
CA THR A 179 14.98 12.72 -2.22
C THR A 179 13.91 11.77 -1.66
N PRO A 180 13.20 12.15 -0.57
CA PRO A 180 12.08 11.36 -0.05
C PRO A 180 10.99 11.07 -1.11
N GLN A 181 10.71 12.00 -2.02
CA GLN A 181 9.73 11.78 -3.07
C GLN A 181 10.20 10.73 -4.09
N GLU A 182 11.48 10.77 -4.49
CA GLU A 182 12.05 9.82 -5.45
C GLU A 182 12.08 8.40 -4.90
N ILE A 183 12.46 8.23 -3.62
CA ILE A 183 12.44 6.90 -3.00
C ILE A 183 11.01 6.37 -2.87
N CYS A 184 10.05 7.20 -2.47
CA CYS A 184 8.65 6.79 -2.41
C CYS A 184 8.12 6.39 -3.80
N ASN A 185 8.47 7.13 -4.85
CA ASN A 185 8.09 6.80 -6.23
C ASN A 185 8.66 5.46 -6.67
N LYS A 186 9.95 5.23 -6.41
CA LYS A 186 10.65 3.98 -6.72
C LYS A 186 9.98 2.79 -6.05
N TYR A 187 9.76 2.87 -4.74
CA TYR A 187 9.25 1.73 -3.99
C TYR A 187 7.74 1.54 -4.11
N ASN A 188 6.93 2.60 -4.29
CA ASN A 188 5.52 2.44 -4.61
C ASN A 188 5.31 1.60 -5.87
N ALA A 189 6.13 1.81 -6.91
CA ALA A 189 6.11 0.98 -8.11
C ALA A 189 6.47 -0.49 -7.82
N ILE A 190 7.51 -0.74 -7.01
CA ILE A 190 7.91 -2.09 -6.59
C ILE A 190 6.76 -2.79 -5.84
N HIS A 191 6.12 -2.12 -4.89
CA HIS A 191 4.96 -2.66 -4.18
C HIS A 191 3.82 -2.99 -5.14
N ALA A 192 3.47 -2.07 -6.04
CA ALA A 192 2.40 -2.26 -7.01
C ALA A 192 2.68 -3.44 -7.95
N ASP A 193 3.93 -3.65 -8.37
CA ASP A 193 4.32 -4.76 -9.24
C ASP A 193 4.29 -6.10 -8.49
N ILE A 194 4.78 -6.16 -7.24
CA ILE A 194 4.68 -7.36 -6.41
C ILE A 194 3.21 -7.75 -6.20
N TYR A 195 2.36 -6.81 -5.78
CA TYR A 195 0.96 -7.11 -5.51
C TYR A 195 0.19 -7.49 -6.77
N ARG A 196 0.54 -6.93 -7.93
CA ARG A 196 -0.01 -7.34 -9.22
C ARG A 196 0.42 -8.76 -9.60
N TRP A 197 1.68 -9.11 -9.33
CA TRP A 197 2.18 -10.46 -9.59
C TRP A 197 1.49 -11.51 -8.69
N PHE A 198 1.19 -11.16 -7.44
CA PHE A 198 0.37 -11.98 -6.53
C PHE A 198 -1.13 -11.98 -6.88
N ASP A 199 -1.55 -11.30 -7.96
CA ASP A 199 -2.95 -11.11 -8.36
C ASP A 199 -3.82 -10.51 -7.23
N ILE A 200 -3.28 -9.54 -6.48
CA ILE A 200 -4.08 -8.81 -5.49
C ILE A 200 -5.00 -7.82 -6.19
N SER A 201 -6.30 -7.99 -5.98
CA SER A 201 -7.38 -7.33 -6.71
C SER A 201 -7.86 -6.06 -6.03
N PHE A 202 -6.96 -5.10 -5.81
CA PHE A 202 -7.35 -3.76 -5.33
C PHE A 202 -8.28 -3.07 -6.34
N ASP A 203 -9.34 -2.45 -5.84
CA ASP A 203 -10.13 -1.49 -6.62
C ASP A 203 -9.36 -0.17 -6.79
N TYR A 204 -8.58 0.22 -5.76
CA TYR A 204 -7.64 1.33 -5.83
C TYR A 204 -6.41 1.08 -4.95
N PHE A 205 -5.21 1.24 -5.54
CA PHE A 205 -3.94 1.22 -4.83
C PHE A 205 -3.31 2.62 -4.86
N GLY A 206 -3.47 3.35 -3.76
CA GLY A 206 -3.10 4.75 -3.62
C GLY A 206 -1.77 4.99 -2.93
N ARG A 207 -1.62 6.21 -2.41
CA ARG A 207 -0.41 6.74 -1.76
C ARG A 207 -0.82 7.74 -0.68
N THR A 208 -0.06 7.84 0.41
CA THR A 208 -0.33 8.85 1.44
C THR A 208 0.20 10.24 1.07
N THR A 209 1.15 10.37 0.14
CA THR A 209 1.70 11.68 -0.26
C THR A 209 0.86 12.39 -1.34
N THR A 210 -0.37 12.75 -1.00
CA THR A 210 -1.28 13.45 -1.93
C THR A 210 -1.83 14.75 -1.34
N PRO A 211 -2.30 15.69 -2.17
CA PRO A 211 -3.00 16.89 -1.69
C PRO A 211 -4.28 16.56 -0.91
N HIS A 212 -4.97 15.48 -1.30
CA HIS A 212 -6.17 15.00 -0.61
C HIS A 212 -5.86 14.51 0.81
N GLN A 213 -4.74 13.82 1.02
CA GLN A 213 -4.26 13.47 2.37
C GLN A 213 -4.15 14.71 3.25
N THR A 214 -3.49 15.77 2.75
CA THR A 214 -3.32 17.02 3.51
C THR A 214 -4.66 17.63 3.85
N THR A 215 -5.56 17.73 2.87
CA THR A 215 -6.88 18.33 3.07
C THR A 215 -7.68 17.58 4.13
N ILE A 216 -7.75 16.25 4.04
CA ILE A 216 -8.54 15.42 4.98
C ILE A 216 -7.91 15.40 6.37
N ALA A 217 -6.58 15.23 6.46
CA ALA A 217 -5.88 15.22 7.74
C ALA A 217 -6.00 16.57 8.46
N GLN A 218 -5.91 17.68 7.73
CA GLN A 218 -6.10 19.01 8.28
C GLN A 218 -7.54 19.26 8.71
N ASP A 219 -8.55 18.80 7.95
CA ASP A 219 -9.96 18.91 8.37
C ASP A 219 -10.22 18.15 9.69
N ILE A 220 -9.77 16.89 9.79
CA ILE A 220 -9.89 16.11 11.03
C ILE A 220 -9.17 16.81 12.19
N PHE A 221 -7.95 17.30 11.95
CA PHE A 221 -7.18 18.05 12.93
C PHE A 221 -7.93 19.31 13.42
N GLN A 222 -8.48 20.11 12.49
CA GLN A 222 -9.21 21.33 12.83
C GLN A 222 -10.47 21.03 13.64
N ARG A 223 -11.18 19.95 13.33
CA ARG A 223 -12.33 19.50 14.13
C ARG A 223 -11.91 19.09 15.54
N LEU A 224 -10.82 18.34 15.69
CA LEU A 224 -10.29 17.96 17.00
C LEU A 224 -9.86 19.18 17.82
N LEU A 225 -9.21 20.15 17.19
CA LEU A 225 -8.82 21.41 17.81
C LEU A 225 -10.04 22.21 18.29
N ALA A 226 -11.02 22.41 17.41
CA ALA A 226 -12.23 23.18 17.71
C ALA A 226 -13.06 22.61 18.86
N HIS A 227 -12.99 21.28 19.08
CA HIS A 227 -13.69 20.60 20.17
C HIS A 227 -12.82 20.37 21.42
N GLY A 228 -11.61 20.96 21.48
CA GLY A 228 -10.78 20.92 22.69
C GLY A 228 -10.16 19.55 23.00
N PHE A 229 -9.93 18.72 21.97
CA PHE A 229 -9.27 17.41 22.08
C PHE A 229 -7.75 17.46 21.85
N LEU A 230 -7.19 18.65 21.62
CA LEU A 230 -5.75 18.83 21.44
C LEU A 230 -5.16 19.60 22.61
N LEU A 231 -4.04 19.09 23.13
CA LEU A 231 -3.20 19.76 24.12
C LEU A 231 -1.94 20.27 23.44
N GLN A 232 -1.38 21.35 23.95
CA GLN A 232 -0.09 21.88 23.52
C GLN A 232 0.88 21.82 24.69
N ASP A 233 2.06 21.23 24.46
CA ASP A 233 3.09 21.13 25.47
C ASP A 233 4.48 21.30 24.84
N THR A 234 5.47 21.65 25.67
CA THR A 234 6.86 21.82 25.24
C THR A 234 7.68 20.61 25.63
N VAL A 235 8.37 20.01 24.66
CA VAL A 235 9.24 18.84 24.89
C VAL A 235 10.68 19.25 24.65
N GLU A 236 11.59 18.77 25.50
CA GLU A 236 13.02 18.91 25.28
C GLU A 236 13.50 17.86 24.27
N GLN A 237 14.13 18.31 23.19
CA GLN A 237 14.69 17.44 22.16
C GLN A 237 16.10 17.88 21.78
N LEU A 238 16.90 16.91 21.35
CA LEU A 238 18.23 17.17 20.81
C LEU A 238 18.13 17.76 19.40
N ARG A 239 18.72 18.95 19.22
CA ARG A 239 18.85 19.63 17.93
C ARG A 239 20.30 19.63 17.49
N CYS A 240 20.56 19.15 16.28
CA CYS A 240 21.85 19.32 15.64
C CYS A 240 21.91 20.67 14.92
N GLU A 241 22.82 21.54 15.32
CA GLU A 241 22.97 22.87 14.70
C GLU A 241 23.64 22.77 13.32
N ASN A 242 24.55 21.82 13.10
CA ASN A 242 25.15 21.61 11.77
C ASN A 242 24.12 21.09 10.76
N CYS A 243 23.24 20.16 11.17
CA CYS A 243 22.19 19.63 10.32
C CYS A 243 20.91 20.46 10.31
N GLN A 244 20.85 21.55 11.11
CA GLN A 244 19.69 22.43 11.29
C GLN A 244 18.35 21.69 11.50
N ARG A 245 18.37 20.60 12.28
CA ARG A 245 17.19 19.76 12.53
C ARG A 245 17.17 19.19 13.95
N PHE A 246 15.97 18.88 14.45
CA PHE A 246 15.81 18.02 15.61
C PHE A 246 16.12 16.58 15.23
N LEU A 247 16.76 15.85 16.16
CA LEU A 247 17.19 14.48 15.95
C LEU A 247 16.16 13.53 16.54
N ALA A 248 15.66 12.61 15.71
CA ALA A 248 14.98 11.43 16.22
C ALA A 248 15.99 10.54 16.97
N ASP A 249 15.53 9.74 17.93
CA ASP A 249 16.38 8.86 18.75
C ASP A 249 17.35 8.00 17.95
N ARG A 250 16.91 7.52 16.77
CA ARG A 250 17.73 6.73 15.82
C ARG A 250 18.94 7.47 15.23
N PHE A 251 18.97 8.80 15.31
CA PHE A 251 20.05 9.66 14.84
C PHE A 251 20.91 10.21 15.97
N VAL A 252 20.65 9.80 17.21
CA VAL A 252 21.43 10.15 18.38
C VAL A 252 22.18 8.91 18.86
N GLU A 253 23.50 9.06 18.97
CA GLU A 253 24.38 8.09 19.63
C GLU A 253 25.05 8.81 20.81
N GLY A 254 25.44 8.10 21.85
CA GLY A 254 26.16 8.70 22.97
C GLY A 254 26.45 7.70 24.08
N THR A 255 27.06 8.20 25.15
CA THR A 255 27.43 7.37 26.29
C THR A 255 26.22 7.11 27.21
N CYS A 256 25.92 5.84 27.46
CA CYS A 256 24.85 5.38 28.34
C CYS A 256 25.03 5.96 29.75
N PRO A 257 24.01 6.62 30.34
CA PRO A 257 24.11 7.18 31.69
C PRO A 257 24.16 6.10 32.78
N PHE A 258 23.78 4.86 32.49
CA PHE A 258 23.66 3.77 33.47
C PHE A 258 24.84 2.80 33.50
N CYS A 259 25.43 2.46 32.34
CA CYS A 259 26.52 1.47 32.26
C CYS A 259 27.78 1.98 31.53
N SER A 260 27.82 3.26 31.19
CA SER A 260 28.94 3.92 30.50
C SER A 260 29.31 3.31 29.14
N TYR A 261 28.37 2.63 28.47
CA TYR A 261 28.57 2.19 27.08
C TYR A 261 28.59 3.38 26.13
N GLU A 262 29.65 3.57 25.36
CA GLU A 262 29.91 4.79 24.57
C GLU A 262 29.02 4.98 23.33
N GLU A 263 28.41 3.90 22.84
CA GLU A 263 27.63 3.87 21.59
C GLU A 263 26.14 3.55 21.85
N ALA A 264 25.58 3.99 22.98
CA ALA A 264 24.17 3.82 23.25
C ALA A 264 23.31 4.68 22.30
N ARG A 265 22.14 4.15 21.91
CA ARG A 265 21.19 4.84 21.05
C ARG A 265 20.25 5.73 21.87
N GLY A 266 19.59 6.69 21.23
CA GLY A 266 18.68 7.62 21.90
C GLY A 266 17.46 6.99 22.58
N ASP A 267 17.07 5.78 22.17
CA ASP A 267 15.89 5.05 22.68
C ASP A 267 16.27 3.91 23.65
N GLN A 268 17.43 3.29 23.44
CA GLN A 268 17.84 2.11 24.18
C GLN A 268 19.36 1.94 24.17
N CYS A 269 19.92 1.51 25.30
CA CYS A 269 21.30 1.02 25.36
C CYS A 269 21.37 -0.47 25.04
N ASP A 270 22.05 -0.84 23.95
CA ASP A 270 22.17 -2.25 23.52
C ASP A 270 23.04 -3.10 24.47
N LYS A 271 23.91 -2.49 25.29
CA LYS A 271 24.75 -3.21 26.26
C LYS A 271 24.01 -3.66 27.52
N CYS A 272 23.18 -2.79 28.10
CA CYS A 272 22.47 -3.09 29.35
C CYS A 272 20.94 -3.27 29.16
N GLY A 273 20.44 -3.08 27.94
CA GLY A 273 19.03 -3.24 27.58
C GLY A 273 18.09 -2.13 28.06
N LYS A 274 18.59 -1.16 28.83
CA LYS A 274 17.76 -0.12 29.46
C LYS A 274 17.22 0.87 28.42
N LEU A 275 15.92 1.12 28.49
CA LEU A 275 15.25 2.19 27.74
C LEU A 275 15.62 3.54 28.37
N ILE A 276 16.00 4.49 27.51
CA ILE A 276 16.48 5.81 27.92
C ILE A 276 15.87 6.87 27.01
N ASN A 277 15.79 8.12 27.47
CA ASN A 277 15.48 9.23 26.59
C ASN A 277 16.77 9.81 26.02
N ALA A 278 16.75 10.26 24.76
CA ALA A 278 17.95 10.73 24.07
C ALA A 278 18.63 11.91 24.80
N VAL A 279 17.87 12.75 25.50
CA VAL A 279 18.39 13.87 26.31
C VAL A 279 19.18 13.42 27.54
N GLU A 280 19.04 12.18 27.99
CA GLU A 280 19.77 11.60 29.13
C GLU A 280 21.16 11.05 28.73
N LEU A 281 21.44 10.93 27.43
CA LEU A 281 22.74 10.47 26.95
C LEU A 281 23.85 11.45 27.32
N LYS A 282 24.96 10.92 27.82
CA LYS A 282 26.19 11.70 28.04
C LYS A 282 26.94 11.80 26.72
N ASN A 283 27.52 12.96 26.43
CA ASN A 283 28.24 13.21 25.17
C ASN A 283 27.42 12.80 23.93
N PRO A 284 26.18 13.30 23.76
CA PRO A 284 25.37 12.91 22.61
C PRO A 284 26.07 13.38 21.32
N GLN A 285 25.88 12.62 20.27
CA GLN A 285 26.47 12.85 18.95
C GLN A 285 25.42 12.59 17.87
N CYS A 286 25.38 13.48 16.88
CA CYS A 286 24.56 13.31 15.69
C CYS A 286 25.18 12.23 14.79
N LYS A 287 24.45 11.14 14.52
CA LYS A 287 24.91 10.06 13.64
C LYS A 287 25.16 10.53 12.19
N LEU A 288 24.51 11.61 11.77
CA LEU A 288 24.57 12.12 10.39
C LEU A 288 25.83 12.95 10.11
N CYS A 289 26.23 13.83 11.02
CA CYS A 289 27.34 14.75 10.80
C CYS A 289 28.42 14.70 11.88
N ARG A 290 28.29 13.79 12.85
CA ARG A 290 29.19 13.64 14.01
C ARG A 290 29.31 14.88 14.92
N GLY A 291 28.45 15.89 14.73
CA GLY A 291 28.38 17.09 15.57
C GLY A 291 27.67 16.83 16.90
N ILE A 292 27.94 17.67 17.90
CA ILE A 292 27.31 17.60 19.23
C ILE A 292 25.95 18.31 19.16
N PRO A 293 24.83 17.59 19.37
CA PRO A 293 23.52 18.22 19.43
C PRO A 293 23.31 18.92 20.78
N VAL A 294 22.47 19.94 20.76
CA VAL A 294 22.09 20.73 21.95
C VAL A 294 20.63 20.48 22.28
N VAL A 295 20.30 20.41 23.58
CA VAL A 295 18.91 20.31 24.02
C VAL A 295 18.22 21.63 23.73
N LYS A 296 17.12 21.61 22.97
CA LYS A 296 16.25 22.78 22.77
C LYS A 296 14.80 22.42 23.05
N PRO A 297 14.04 23.32 23.71
CA PRO A 297 12.60 23.16 23.84
C PRO A 297 11.93 23.29 22.46
N THR A 298 10.95 22.42 22.20
CA THR A 298 10.15 22.43 20.98
C THR A 298 8.68 22.19 21.30
N GLN A 299 7.78 22.96 20.71
CA GLN A 299 6.35 22.84 20.98
C GLN A 299 5.75 21.65 20.22
N HIS A 300 4.89 20.89 20.86
CA HIS A 300 4.19 19.76 20.27
C HIS A 300 2.71 19.81 20.59
N LEU A 301 1.92 19.16 19.72
CA LEU A 301 0.50 18.96 19.94
C LEU A 301 0.26 17.50 20.27
N PHE A 302 -0.65 17.29 21.20
CA PHE A 302 -1.01 15.97 21.72
C PHE A 302 -2.50 15.77 21.54
N LEU A 303 -2.89 14.59 21.05
CA LEU A 303 -4.27 14.15 21.09
C LEU A 303 -4.60 13.70 22.51
N ASP A 304 -5.59 14.33 23.12
CA ASP A 304 -6.09 14.06 24.47
C ASP A 304 -6.96 12.80 24.47
N LEU A 305 -6.33 11.64 24.32
CA LEU A 305 -7.00 10.34 24.34
C LEU A 305 -7.83 10.09 25.62
N PRO A 306 -7.39 10.49 26.84
CA PRO A 306 -8.23 10.36 28.04
C PRO A 306 -9.64 10.96 27.85
N LYS A 307 -9.77 12.14 27.24
CA LYS A 307 -11.08 12.76 26.98
C LYS A 307 -11.92 12.01 25.95
N LEU A 308 -11.30 11.21 25.09
CA LEU A 308 -11.99 10.42 24.06
C LEU A 308 -12.40 9.04 24.57
N GLU A 309 -11.83 8.58 25.68
CA GLU A 309 -12.04 7.24 26.23
C GLU A 309 -13.51 6.97 26.56
N GLU A 310 -14.21 7.93 27.17
CA GLU A 310 -15.64 7.83 27.52
C GLU A 310 -16.54 7.58 26.29
N ARG A 311 -16.17 8.15 25.12
CA ARG A 311 -16.92 7.94 23.87
C ARG A 311 -16.48 6.67 23.13
N LEU A 312 -15.25 6.22 23.37
CA LEU A 312 -14.66 5.07 22.71
C LEU A 312 -15.19 3.76 23.28
N GLU A 313 -15.33 3.64 24.60
CA GLU A 313 -15.80 2.40 25.25
C GLU A 313 -17.19 1.94 24.78
N PRO A 314 -18.23 2.80 24.73
CA PRO A 314 -19.55 2.38 24.25
C PRO A 314 -19.53 1.93 22.79
N TRP A 315 -18.73 2.62 21.97
CA TRP A 315 -18.55 2.25 20.56
C TRP A 315 -17.84 0.90 20.42
N LEU A 316 -16.82 0.62 21.26
CA LEU A 316 -16.12 -0.66 21.28
C LEU A 316 -17.05 -1.81 21.65
N GLU A 317 -17.87 -1.66 22.69
CA GLU A 317 -18.82 -2.70 23.10
C GLU A 317 -19.84 -2.99 22.00
N GLN A 318 -20.38 -1.95 21.36
CA GLN A 318 -21.29 -2.12 20.22
C GLN A 318 -20.59 -2.83 19.04
N SER A 319 -19.36 -2.43 18.73
CA SER A 319 -18.56 -3.01 17.63
C SER A 319 -18.16 -4.46 17.92
N TRP A 320 -17.86 -4.82 19.16
CA TRP A 320 -17.53 -6.21 19.54
C TRP A 320 -18.72 -7.14 19.57
N ALA A 321 -19.90 -6.62 19.92
CA ALA A 321 -21.15 -7.36 19.92
C ALA A 321 -21.65 -7.67 18.50
N THR A 322 -21.42 -6.75 17.55
CA THR A 322 -21.95 -6.84 16.18
C THR A 322 -20.92 -7.26 15.13
N GLY A 323 -19.62 -7.09 15.41
CA GLY A 323 -18.54 -7.32 14.45
C GLY A 323 -17.68 -8.56 14.75
N ASP A 324 -17.00 -9.04 13.71
CA ASP A 324 -16.17 -10.25 13.75
C ASP A 324 -14.70 -9.96 14.11
N TRP A 325 -14.47 -9.14 15.13
CA TRP A 325 -13.12 -8.85 15.61
C TRP A 325 -12.42 -10.13 16.08
N THR A 326 -11.18 -10.33 15.64
CA THR A 326 -10.36 -11.46 16.07
C THR A 326 -10.06 -11.40 17.57
N ALA A 327 -9.92 -12.56 18.20
CA ALA A 327 -9.74 -12.65 19.66
C ALA A 327 -8.52 -11.89 20.17
N ASN A 328 -7.41 -11.94 19.44
CA ASN A 328 -6.18 -11.21 19.75
C ASN A 328 -6.38 -9.68 19.70
N ALA A 329 -7.10 -9.16 18.69
CA ALA A 329 -7.39 -7.73 18.57
C ALA A 329 -8.24 -7.25 19.76
N ARG A 330 -9.30 -8.00 20.11
CA ARG A 330 -10.13 -7.70 21.29
C ARG A 330 -9.30 -7.66 22.58
N TYR A 331 -8.44 -8.67 22.78
CA TYR A 331 -7.59 -8.76 23.97
C TYR A 331 -6.62 -7.58 24.07
N ILE A 332 -5.92 -7.25 22.98
CA ILE A 332 -4.98 -6.13 22.94
C ILE A 332 -5.72 -4.82 23.24
N THR A 333 -6.84 -4.54 22.57
CA THR A 333 -7.61 -3.32 22.81
C THR A 333 -8.07 -3.22 24.26
N ARG A 334 -8.60 -4.28 24.84
CA ARG A 334 -8.99 -4.30 26.27
C ARG A 334 -7.83 -4.02 27.21
N SER A 335 -6.65 -4.56 26.94
CA SER A 335 -5.46 -4.27 27.75
C SER A 335 -5.10 -2.79 27.71
N TRP A 336 -5.17 -2.15 26.53
CA TRP A 336 -4.84 -0.74 26.39
C TRP A 336 -5.83 0.19 27.08
N ILE A 337 -7.14 -0.12 27.03
CA ILE A 337 -8.18 0.63 27.75
C ILE A 337 -8.02 0.44 29.26
N ARG A 338 -7.83 -0.80 29.72
CA ARG A 338 -7.64 -1.08 31.15
C ARG A 338 -6.45 -0.31 31.77
N ASP A 339 -5.37 -0.16 31.01
CA ASP A 339 -4.17 0.54 31.49
C ASP A 339 -4.33 2.08 31.49
N GLY A 340 -5.45 2.58 30.95
CA GLY A 340 -5.80 3.99 30.82
C GLY A 340 -5.11 4.67 29.64
N LEU A 341 -5.89 5.31 28.76
CA LEU A 341 -5.31 6.01 27.62
C LEU A 341 -4.55 7.26 28.07
N LYS A 342 -3.42 7.53 27.42
CA LYS A 342 -2.55 8.68 27.72
C LYS A 342 -2.52 9.64 26.53
N PRO A 343 -2.35 10.96 26.75
CA PRO A 343 -2.16 11.90 25.65
C PRO A 343 -1.01 11.46 24.74
N ARG A 344 -1.22 11.52 23.41
CA ARG A 344 -0.21 11.08 22.44
C ARG A 344 0.21 12.24 21.54
N CYS A 345 1.52 12.46 21.44
CA CYS A 345 2.09 13.48 20.56
C CYS A 345 1.80 13.14 19.10
N ILE A 346 1.12 14.05 18.39
CA ILE A 346 0.72 13.90 16.98
C ILE A 346 1.51 14.79 16.02
N THR A 347 2.42 15.63 16.53
CA THR A 347 3.35 16.41 15.71
C THR A 347 4.77 15.89 15.84
N ARG A 348 5.57 16.02 14.79
CA ARG A 348 7.01 15.71 14.78
C ARG A 348 7.75 16.88 14.17
N ASP A 349 9.05 16.97 14.39
CA ASP A 349 9.91 17.99 13.76
C ASP A 349 10.61 17.39 12.52
N LEU A 350 9.85 17.17 11.45
CA LEU A 350 10.29 16.53 10.21
C LEU A 350 10.09 17.45 8.99
N LYS A 351 10.87 17.21 7.93
CA LYS A 351 10.66 17.92 6.66
C LYS A 351 9.74 17.15 5.71
N TRP A 352 9.56 15.85 5.92
CA TRP A 352 8.72 14.99 5.10
C TRP A 352 7.47 14.51 5.86
N GLY A 353 6.38 15.27 5.76
CA GLY A 353 5.13 15.00 6.49
C GLY A 353 3.95 15.85 6.02
N THR A 354 2.75 15.56 6.53
CA THR A 354 1.59 16.44 6.32
C THR A 354 1.73 17.71 7.17
N PRO A 355 1.65 18.93 6.58
CA PRO A 355 1.85 20.16 7.33
C PRO A 355 0.75 20.43 8.34
N VAL A 356 1.14 20.95 9.50
CA VAL A 356 0.20 21.34 10.57
C VAL A 356 -0.34 22.73 10.29
N PRO A 357 -1.67 22.93 10.23
CA PRO A 357 -2.30 24.19 9.84
C PRO A 357 -2.41 25.17 11.02
N LEU A 358 -1.30 25.40 11.75
CA LEU A 358 -1.21 26.35 12.86
C LEU A 358 0.05 27.21 12.76
N ASP A 359 -0.08 28.46 13.18
CA ASP A 359 1.05 29.38 13.30
C ASP A 359 2.02 28.89 14.37
N GLY A 360 3.33 28.97 14.10
CA GLY A 360 4.38 28.36 14.93
C GLY A 360 4.65 26.87 14.64
N PHE A 361 3.80 26.18 13.87
CA PHE A 361 3.97 24.76 13.53
C PHE A 361 4.32 24.50 12.05
N ARG A 362 4.41 25.56 11.22
CA ARG A 362 4.66 25.47 9.76
C ARG A 362 6.00 24.83 9.38
N ASP A 363 6.97 24.79 10.28
CA ASP A 363 8.29 24.17 10.05
C ASP A 363 8.43 22.73 10.53
N LYS A 364 7.39 22.20 11.20
CA LYS A 364 7.39 20.89 11.87
C LYS A 364 7.03 19.73 10.94
N ALA A 365 6.23 19.99 9.92
CA ALA A 365 6.04 19.06 8.81
C ALA A 365 5.82 19.89 7.56
N LYS A 366 6.56 19.60 6.50
CA LYS A 366 6.29 20.18 5.18
C LYS A 366 5.94 19.03 4.24
N GLN A 367 4.86 19.18 3.49
CA GLN A 367 4.82 18.48 2.22
C GLN A 367 5.79 19.23 1.30
N PRO A 368 6.54 18.55 0.42
CA PRO A 368 6.85 19.24 -0.81
C PRO A 368 5.51 19.61 -1.40
N SER A 369 5.33 20.88 -1.70
CA SER A 369 4.45 21.21 -2.80
C SER A 369 4.79 20.23 -3.95
N PRO A 370 3.82 19.71 -4.74
CA PRO A 370 4.20 19.42 -6.12
C PRO A 370 4.97 20.65 -6.56
N ALA A 371 6.23 20.48 -7.02
CA ALA A 371 7.11 21.58 -7.38
C ALA A 371 6.21 22.68 -7.90
N PRO A 372 6.18 23.88 -7.27
CA PRO A 372 5.17 24.86 -7.60
C PRO A 372 5.09 24.83 -9.10
N ALA A 373 3.88 24.66 -9.65
CA ALA A 373 3.68 25.19 -10.97
C ALA A 373 4.08 26.64 -10.76
N THR A 374 5.36 26.93 -11.03
CA THR A 374 5.87 28.25 -11.19
C THR A 374 4.80 28.85 -12.07
N PRO A 375 4.25 30.03 -11.75
CA PRO A 375 3.76 30.82 -12.85
C PRO A 375 4.97 30.91 -13.76
N VAL A 376 4.99 30.03 -14.77
CA VAL A 376 5.97 30.07 -15.84
C VAL A 376 5.61 31.40 -16.44
N ALA A 377 6.38 32.42 -16.05
CA ALA A 377 6.55 33.61 -16.85
C ALA A 377 6.64 33.10 -18.28
N PRO A 378 5.77 33.58 -19.18
CA PRO A 378 5.43 32.91 -20.43
C PRO A 378 6.73 32.40 -21.06
N GLY A 379 6.91 31.07 -21.04
CA GLY A 379 8.06 30.45 -21.71
C GLY A 379 8.00 30.97 -23.13
N ASP A 380 9.10 31.61 -23.58
CA ASP A 380 9.15 32.42 -24.79
C ASP A 380 8.31 31.79 -25.90
N SER A 381 7.15 32.39 -26.18
CA SER A 381 6.27 31.90 -27.26
C SER A 381 7.04 31.85 -28.59
N GLN A 382 8.10 32.66 -28.71
CA GLN A 382 9.06 32.65 -29.80
C GLN A 382 9.95 31.39 -29.79
N LEU A 383 10.49 30.97 -28.65
CA LEU A 383 11.35 29.78 -28.55
C LEU A 383 10.58 28.49 -28.87
N ILE A 384 9.32 28.37 -28.42
CA ILE A 384 8.47 27.21 -28.76
C ILE A 384 8.16 27.20 -30.26
N GLN A 385 7.91 28.37 -30.85
CA GLN A 385 7.64 28.52 -32.28
C GLN A 385 8.88 28.16 -33.11
N GLU A 386 10.06 28.66 -32.75
CA GLU A 386 11.35 28.34 -33.39
C GLU A 386 11.68 26.84 -33.31
N LEU A 387 11.55 26.24 -32.12
CA LEU A 387 11.79 24.80 -31.94
C LEU A 387 10.79 23.94 -32.74
N THR A 388 9.55 24.37 -32.85
CA THR A 388 8.53 23.69 -33.66
C THR A 388 8.89 23.73 -35.14
N GLU A 389 9.35 24.88 -35.64
CA GLU A 389 9.82 25.04 -37.02
C GLU A 389 11.06 24.19 -37.31
N GLU A 390 12.04 24.18 -36.41
CA GLU A 390 13.26 23.38 -36.57
C GLU A 390 12.98 21.86 -36.50
N VAL A 391 12.09 21.40 -35.63
CA VAL A 391 11.62 20.00 -35.62
C VAL A 391 10.95 19.64 -36.95
N ALA A 392 10.14 20.54 -37.52
CA ALA A 392 9.49 20.32 -38.81
C ALA A 392 10.50 20.28 -39.97
N LYS A 393 11.46 21.21 -40.03
CA LYS A 393 12.54 21.24 -41.02
C LYS A 393 13.38 19.97 -40.96
N GLN A 394 13.84 19.59 -39.76
CA GLN A 394 14.66 18.40 -39.57
C GLN A 394 13.88 17.11 -39.88
N GLY A 395 12.58 17.07 -39.54
CA GLY A 395 11.69 15.97 -39.91
C GLY A 395 11.54 15.78 -41.42
N ASN A 396 11.42 16.89 -42.16
CA ASN A 396 11.37 16.87 -43.63
C ASN A 396 12.71 16.48 -44.25
N HIS A 397 13.84 16.93 -43.67
CA HIS A 397 15.17 16.54 -44.11
C HIS A 397 15.40 15.02 -43.99
N VAL A 398 15.05 14.42 -42.84
CA VAL A 398 15.13 12.97 -42.64
C VAL A 398 14.23 12.21 -43.63
N ARG A 399 13.06 12.74 -43.96
CA ARG A 399 12.15 12.13 -44.97
C ARG A 399 12.77 12.18 -46.38
N GLN A 400 13.39 13.31 -46.76
CA GLN A 400 14.08 13.45 -48.04
C GLN A 400 15.29 12.52 -48.15
N LEU A 401 16.11 12.41 -47.10
CA LEU A 401 17.24 11.47 -47.08
C LEU A 401 16.79 10.01 -47.24
N LYS A 402 15.66 9.64 -46.62
CA LYS A 402 15.06 8.31 -46.79
C LYS A 402 14.50 8.09 -48.20
N ALA A 403 13.87 9.11 -48.79
CA ALA A 403 13.36 9.04 -50.16
C ALA A 403 14.49 8.92 -51.19
N ASN A 404 15.60 9.62 -50.98
CA ASN A 404 16.79 9.61 -51.83
C ASN A 404 17.70 8.39 -51.60
N LYS A 405 17.31 7.45 -50.73
CA LYS A 405 18.10 6.26 -50.36
C LYS A 405 19.53 6.59 -49.92
N ALA A 406 19.70 7.67 -49.15
CA ALA A 406 20.99 8.03 -48.57
C ALA A 406 21.53 6.93 -47.65
N GLU A 407 22.83 6.98 -47.34
CA GLU A 407 23.45 5.97 -46.49
C GLU A 407 22.81 5.90 -45.10
N LYS A 408 22.68 4.67 -44.59
CA LYS A 408 22.01 4.41 -43.31
C LYS A 408 22.64 5.18 -42.14
N ALA A 409 23.97 5.29 -42.11
CA ALA A 409 24.69 6.03 -41.08
C ALA A 409 24.31 7.53 -41.08
N GLN A 410 24.11 8.10 -42.27
CA GLN A 410 23.68 9.50 -42.43
C GLN A 410 22.24 9.69 -41.96
N ILE A 411 21.34 8.75 -42.29
CA ILE A 411 19.95 8.79 -41.82
C ILE A 411 19.88 8.66 -40.29
N ASP A 412 20.66 7.76 -39.70
CA ASP A 412 20.66 7.52 -38.26
C ASP A 412 21.18 8.75 -37.48
N ALA A 413 22.21 9.44 -38.00
CA ALA A 413 22.73 10.68 -37.42
C ALA A 413 21.69 11.82 -37.44
N GLU A 414 20.98 12.00 -38.55
CA GLU A 414 19.96 13.04 -38.68
C GLU A 414 18.68 12.72 -37.87
N VAL A 415 18.37 11.44 -37.67
CA VAL A 415 17.30 10.99 -36.75
C VAL A 415 17.66 11.28 -35.29
N ALA A 416 18.93 11.12 -34.89
CA ALA A 416 19.37 11.45 -33.54
C ALA A 416 19.21 12.96 -33.25
N LYS A 417 19.57 13.82 -34.21
CA LYS A 417 19.32 15.28 -34.11
C LYS A 417 17.82 15.60 -33.97
N LEU A 418 16.97 14.93 -34.75
CA LEU A 418 15.51 15.10 -34.66
C LEU A 418 14.95 14.71 -33.29
N LEU A 419 15.47 13.64 -32.68
CA LEU A 419 15.06 13.20 -31.35
C LEU A 419 15.48 14.19 -30.27
N GLU A 420 16.68 14.76 -30.36
CA GLU A 420 17.15 15.78 -29.43
C GLU A 420 16.32 17.08 -29.53
N LEU A 421 16.02 17.55 -30.74
CA LEU A 421 15.14 18.71 -30.95
C LEU A 421 13.73 18.48 -30.37
N LYS A 422 13.18 17.27 -30.51
CA LYS A 422 11.88 16.92 -29.89
C LYS A 422 11.94 16.88 -28.37
N LYS A 423 13.07 16.46 -27.80
CA LYS A 423 13.28 16.49 -26.35
C LYS A 423 13.35 17.92 -25.83
N GLN A 424 14.05 18.81 -26.54
CA GLN A 424 14.12 20.24 -26.22
C GLN A 424 12.73 20.90 -26.31
N LEU A 425 11.96 20.59 -27.35
CA LEU A 425 10.58 21.06 -27.49
C LEU A 425 9.67 20.54 -26.35
N ALA A 426 9.77 19.25 -26.00
CA ALA A 426 8.98 18.69 -24.89
C ALA A 426 9.30 19.35 -23.54
N VAL A 427 10.59 19.64 -23.28
CA VAL A 427 11.03 20.40 -22.09
C VAL A 427 10.48 21.82 -22.12
N ALA A 428 10.52 22.50 -23.28
CA ALA A 428 9.98 23.85 -23.45
C ALA A 428 8.44 23.91 -23.30
N GLU A 429 7.72 22.87 -23.70
CA GLU A 429 6.26 22.72 -23.54
C GLU A 429 5.83 22.22 -22.15
N GLY A 430 6.79 21.93 -21.25
CA GLY A 430 6.50 21.40 -19.91
C GLY A 430 5.98 19.95 -19.89
N LYS A 431 6.20 19.18 -20.97
CA LYS A 431 5.86 17.76 -21.07
C LYS A 431 7.06 16.89 -20.71
N SER A 432 6.85 15.82 -19.95
CA SER A 432 7.91 14.83 -19.67
C SER A 432 8.38 14.17 -20.97
N PRO A 433 9.69 14.13 -21.27
CA PRO A 433 10.19 13.55 -22.53
C PRO A 433 9.94 12.04 -22.58
N GLU A 434 9.32 11.56 -23.66
CA GLU A 434 9.10 10.13 -23.89
C GLU A 434 10.44 9.39 -24.07
N VAL A 435 10.61 8.29 -23.33
CA VAL A 435 11.75 7.37 -23.47
C VAL A 435 11.50 6.46 -24.69
N PRO A 436 12.40 6.40 -25.70
CA PRO A 436 12.19 5.53 -26.86
C PRO A 436 12.32 4.04 -26.46
N VAL A 437 11.27 3.26 -26.69
CA VAL A 437 11.31 1.79 -26.58
C VAL A 437 12.13 1.21 -27.74
N PRO A 438 13.18 0.39 -27.50
CA PRO A 438 13.95 -0.23 -28.59
C PRO A 438 13.09 -1.25 -29.35
N LYS A 439 12.91 -1.07 -30.66
CA LYS A 439 12.28 -2.07 -31.52
C LYS A 439 13.17 -3.31 -31.61
N GLY A 440 12.74 -4.40 -30.96
CA GLY A 440 13.38 -5.70 -31.03
C GLY A 440 13.52 -6.22 -32.47
N LYS A 441 14.72 -6.75 -32.79
CA LYS A 441 15.02 -7.44 -34.04
C LYS A 441 14.08 -8.65 -34.19
N ARG A 442 13.24 -8.66 -35.23
CA ARG A 442 12.62 -9.89 -35.75
C ARG A 442 13.76 -10.79 -36.27
N LYS A 443 14.02 -11.92 -35.59
CA LYS A 443 14.80 -13.00 -36.18
C LYS A 443 13.93 -13.67 -37.25
N LYS A 444 14.52 -13.83 -38.44
CA LYS A 444 14.05 -14.74 -39.48
C LYS A 444 14.22 -16.18 -39.02
#